data_AF-A0A0P1KXQ9-F1
#
_entry.id   AF-A0A0P1KXQ9-F1
#
_cell.length_a   1.000
_cell.length_b   1.000
_cell.length_c   1.000
_cell.angle_alpha   90.00
_cell.angle_beta   90.00
_cell.angle_gamma   90.00
#
_symmetry.space_group_name_H-M   'P 1'
#
loop_
_entity.id
_entity.type
_entity.pdbx_description
1 polymer ?
#
loop_
_entity_poly.entity_id
_entity_poly.type
_entity_poly.pdbx_seq_one_letter_code
_entity_poly.pdbx_strand_id
1 'polypeptide(L)'
;MSLNRQQRENFTASHICHKYNLLHVLPGIGQSQLSGLYLKSFYNGVKRNRLQLPEPLVNGSKFCDKCGVVYIAGLNLDMKVEEAIKDGVGEKSLIYTCLKCNKHKQFPITTKGPEHAPKQPEAFVAKWPAKKEESKVKKITGKERAKKRKLDSLSSMLSRKREEEVSRKKLSLSLDDFLQK
;
A
#
# COMPACT_ATOMS: atom_id res chain seq x y z
N MET A 1 -27.05 -2.63 -27.73
CA MET A 1 -27.25 -1.52 -26.76
C MET A 1 -25.96 -1.34 -25.95
N SER A 2 -25.10 -0.39 -26.32
CA SER A 2 -23.87 -0.14 -25.56
C SER A 2 -24.20 0.78 -24.38
N LEU A 3 -23.92 0.33 -23.16
CA LEU A 3 -24.06 1.15 -21.96
C LEU A 3 -23.04 2.29 -21.96
N ASN A 4 -23.43 3.46 -21.46
CA ASN A 4 -22.51 4.56 -21.21
C ASN A 4 -21.43 4.11 -20.20
N ARG A 5 -20.19 4.59 -20.33
CA ARG A 5 -19.06 4.22 -19.47
C ARG A 5 -19.38 4.41 -17.99
N GLN A 6 -19.95 5.56 -17.61
CA GLN A 6 -20.33 5.83 -16.22
C GLN A 6 -21.42 4.87 -15.71
N GLN A 7 -22.41 4.55 -16.55
CA GLN A 7 -23.44 3.57 -16.20
C GLN A 7 -22.85 2.17 -16.02
N ARG A 8 -21.85 1.81 -16.84
CA ARG A 8 -21.13 0.54 -16.72
C ARG A 8 -20.32 0.47 -15.43
N GLU A 9 -19.61 1.54 -15.06
CA GLU A 9 -18.84 1.62 -13.81
C GLU A 9 -19.76 1.56 -12.57
N ASN A 10 -20.89 2.26 -12.59
CA ASN A 10 -21.88 2.18 -11.52
C ASN A 10 -22.51 0.79 -11.41
N PHE A 11 -22.82 0.17 -12.55
CA PHE A 11 -23.35 -1.18 -12.59
C PHE A 11 -22.34 -2.20 -12.06
N THR A 12 -21.07 -2.13 -12.45
CA THR A 12 -20.04 -3.04 -11.95
C THR A 12 -19.84 -2.88 -10.45
N ALA A 13 -19.81 -1.64 -9.94
CA ALA A 13 -19.70 -1.37 -8.50
C ALA A 13 -20.89 -1.96 -7.72
N SER A 14 -22.12 -1.68 -8.15
CA SER A 14 -23.34 -2.20 -7.53
C SER A 14 -23.40 -3.73 -7.57
N HIS A 15 -23.06 -4.33 -8.72
CA HIS A 15 -23.07 -5.77 -8.90
C HIS A 15 -22.02 -6.49 -8.04
N ILE A 16 -20.81 -5.94 -7.91
CA ILE A 16 -19.77 -6.51 -7.03
C ILE A 16 -20.15 -6.34 -5.56
N CYS A 17 -20.71 -5.19 -5.18
CA CYS A 17 -21.22 -4.94 -3.83
C CYS A 17 -22.33 -5.92 -3.46
N HIS A 18 -23.29 -6.14 -4.37
CA HIS A 18 -24.37 -7.10 -4.16
C HIS A 18 -23.83 -8.53 -3.94
N LYS A 19 -22.89 -8.99 -4.78
CA LYS A 19 -22.24 -10.30 -4.59
C LYS A 19 -21.53 -10.42 -3.25
N TYR A 20 -20.87 -9.34 -2.82
CA TYR A 20 -20.20 -9.32 -1.53
C TYR A 20 -21.20 -9.36 -0.37
N ASN A 21 -22.31 -8.64 -0.46
CA ASN A 21 -23.36 -8.68 0.57
C ASN A 21 -23.96 -10.07 0.70
N LEU A 22 -24.22 -10.76 -0.42
CA LEU A 22 -24.69 -12.15 -0.40
C LEU A 22 -23.75 -13.05 0.40
N LEU A 23 -22.43 -12.92 0.24
CA LEU A 23 -21.46 -13.72 1.00
C LEU A 23 -21.60 -13.55 2.52
N HIS A 24 -21.99 -12.37 3.00
CA HIS A 24 -22.11 -12.07 4.43
C HIS A 24 -23.43 -12.53 5.04
N VAL A 25 -24.47 -12.73 4.22
CA VAL A 25 -25.76 -13.27 4.67
C VAL A 25 -25.72 -14.79 4.81
N LEU A 26 -24.94 -15.48 3.97
CA LEU A 26 -24.86 -16.95 3.93
C LEU A 26 -24.55 -17.64 5.28
N PRO A 27 -23.65 -17.11 6.14
CA PRO A 27 -23.43 -17.69 7.47
C PRO A 27 -24.70 -17.80 8.32
N GLY A 28 -25.66 -16.88 8.17
CA GLY A 28 -26.93 -16.88 8.91
C GLY A 28 -27.95 -17.90 8.38
N ILE A 29 -27.83 -18.33 7.12
CA ILE A 29 -28.74 -19.30 6.48
C ILE A 29 -28.32 -20.76 6.82
N GLY A 30 -27.12 -20.96 7.37
CA GLY A 30 -26.61 -22.27 7.76
C GLY A 30 -26.08 -23.13 6.60
N GLN A 31 -26.41 -22.82 5.35
CA GLN A 31 -25.97 -23.56 4.16
C GLN A 31 -24.54 -23.20 3.73
N SER A 32 -23.56 -24.01 4.16
CA SER A 32 -22.14 -23.84 3.84
C SER A 32 -21.73 -24.28 2.43
N GLN A 33 -22.58 -25.00 1.70
CA GLN A 33 -22.28 -25.45 0.34
C GLN A 33 -22.33 -24.27 -0.66
N LEU A 34 -23.24 -23.33 -0.42
CA LEU A 34 -23.42 -22.16 -1.27
C LEU A 34 -22.27 -21.16 -1.15
N SER A 35 -21.62 -21.05 0.02
CA SER A 35 -20.55 -20.08 0.24
C SER A 35 -19.38 -20.25 -0.72
N GLY A 36 -18.99 -21.48 -1.04
CA GLY A 36 -17.95 -21.74 -2.04
C GLY A 36 -18.33 -21.27 -3.45
N LEU A 37 -19.59 -21.49 -3.86
CA LEU A 37 -20.10 -21.09 -5.18
C LEU A 37 -20.17 -19.57 -5.32
N TYR A 38 -20.74 -18.89 -4.33
CA TYR A 38 -20.83 -17.43 -4.33
C TYR A 38 -19.45 -16.78 -4.24
N LEU A 39 -18.52 -17.37 -3.48
CA LEU A 39 -17.16 -16.83 -3.35
C LEU A 39 -16.42 -16.94 -4.68
N LYS A 40 -16.54 -18.08 -5.36
CA LYS A 40 -16.01 -18.26 -6.72
C LYS A 40 -16.63 -17.28 -7.70
N SER A 41 -17.95 -17.04 -7.63
CA SER A 41 -18.64 -16.05 -8.47
C SER A 41 -18.17 -14.61 -8.22
N PHE A 42 -17.86 -14.28 -6.96
CA PHE A 42 -17.30 -12.98 -6.57
C PHE A 42 -15.91 -12.78 -7.16
N TYR A 43 -14.96 -13.71 -6.90
CA TYR A 43 -13.60 -13.61 -7.44
C TYR A 43 -13.57 -13.63 -8.97
N ASN A 44 -14.44 -14.41 -9.63
CA ASN A 44 -14.57 -14.38 -11.08
C ASN A 44 -15.06 -13.02 -11.59
N GLY A 45 -15.98 -12.36 -10.87
CA GLY A 45 -16.45 -11.01 -11.20
C GLY A 45 -15.33 -9.97 -11.07
N VAL A 46 -14.58 -10.03 -9.97
CA VAL A 46 -13.41 -9.17 -9.72
C VAL A 46 -12.35 -9.35 -10.81
N LYS A 47 -12.01 -10.60 -11.15
CA LYS A 47 -11.02 -10.94 -12.18
C LYS A 47 -11.44 -10.44 -13.56
N ARG A 48 -12.72 -10.62 -13.94
CA ARG A 48 -13.26 -10.11 -15.23
C ARG A 48 -13.20 -8.59 -15.33
N ASN A 49 -13.46 -7.90 -14.23
CA ASN A 49 -13.45 -6.45 -14.16
C ASN A 49 -12.07 -5.85 -13.84
N ARG A 50 -11.03 -6.69 -13.64
CA ARG A 50 -9.66 -6.28 -13.28
C ARG A 50 -9.59 -5.35 -12.05
N LEU A 51 -10.43 -5.62 -11.06
CA LEU A 51 -10.46 -4.85 -9.82
C LEU A 51 -9.36 -5.36 -8.86
N GLN A 52 -8.65 -4.44 -8.22
CA GLN A 52 -7.71 -4.76 -7.15
C GLN A 52 -8.48 -4.91 -5.84
N LEU A 53 -8.30 -6.04 -5.16
CA LEU A 53 -8.94 -6.29 -3.87
C LEU A 53 -8.01 -5.88 -2.71
N PRO A 54 -8.58 -5.37 -1.62
CA PRO A 54 -7.85 -5.19 -0.36
C PRO A 54 -7.21 -6.48 0.13
N GLU A 55 -6.02 -6.34 0.70
CA GLU A 55 -5.20 -7.42 1.23
C GLU A 55 -5.94 -8.42 2.15
N PRO A 56 -6.87 -8.02 3.05
CA PRO A 56 -7.62 -8.97 3.88
C PRO A 56 -8.50 -9.95 3.08
N LEU A 57 -8.94 -9.57 1.89
CA LEU A 57 -9.75 -10.43 1.02
C LEU A 57 -8.88 -11.38 0.18
N VAL A 58 -7.59 -11.09 0.05
CA VAL A 58 -6.62 -11.87 -0.75
C VAL A 58 -5.85 -12.84 0.14
N ASN A 59 -5.38 -12.37 1.31
CA ASN A 59 -4.62 -13.18 2.28
C ASN A 59 -5.49 -14.25 2.97
N GLY A 60 -6.78 -14.29 2.63
CA GLY A 60 -7.73 -15.27 3.13
C GLY A 60 -7.89 -15.24 4.65
N SER A 61 -7.68 -14.07 5.26
CA SER A 61 -8.01 -13.80 6.65
C SER A 61 -9.52 -13.69 6.87
N LYS A 62 -10.27 -13.34 5.80
CA LYS A 62 -11.73 -13.18 5.87
C LYS A 62 -12.55 -14.40 5.44
N PHE A 63 -12.04 -15.21 4.52
CA PHE A 63 -12.76 -16.38 4.00
C PHE A 63 -11.92 -17.64 4.16
N CYS A 64 -12.60 -18.77 4.40
CA CYS A 64 -11.96 -20.07 4.39
C CYS A 64 -11.67 -20.54 2.95
N ASP A 65 -10.46 -21.04 2.68
CA ASP A 65 -10.12 -21.52 1.32
C ASP A 65 -10.87 -22.79 0.91
N LYS A 66 -11.25 -23.63 1.88
CA LYS A 66 -11.90 -24.92 1.60
C LYS A 66 -13.40 -24.75 1.40
N CYS A 67 -14.10 -24.20 2.40
CA CYS A 67 -15.56 -24.09 2.37
C CYS A 67 -16.07 -22.73 1.87
N GLY A 68 -15.21 -21.72 1.73
CA GLY A 68 -15.59 -20.37 1.28
C GLY A 68 -16.43 -19.58 2.28
N VAL A 69 -16.61 -20.09 3.50
CA VAL A 69 -17.40 -19.43 4.55
C VAL A 69 -16.66 -18.21 5.08
N VAL A 70 -17.41 -17.15 5.41
CA VAL A 70 -16.88 -15.96 6.07
C VAL A 70 -16.47 -16.31 7.49
N TYR A 71 -15.23 -15.97 7.84
CA TYR A 71 -14.74 -16.07 9.19
C TYR A 71 -15.38 -14.99 10.06
N ILE A 72 -16.14 -15.44 11.07
CA ILE A 72 -16.74 -14.60 12.09
C ILE A 72 -16.27 -15.17 13.43
N ALA A 73 -15.48 -14.37 14.16
CA ALA A 73 -14.98 -14.74 15.48
C ALA A 73 -16.15 -15.06 16.42
N GLY A 74 -16.04 -16.15 17.17
CA GLY A 74 -17.08 -16.60 18.10
C GLY A 74 -18.25 -17.37 17.45
N LEU A 75 -18.34 -17.46 16.12
CA LEU A 75 -19.37 -18.25 15.43
C LEU A 75 -18.78 -19.39 14.60
N ASN A 76 -17.94 -19.07 13.62
CA ASN A 76 -17.40 -20.03 12.65
C ASN A 76 -15.87 -20.11 12.66
N LEU A 77 -15.23 -19.28 13.49
CA LEU A 77 -13.79 -19.16 13.61
C LEU A 77 -13.39 -19.31 15.08
N ASP A 78 -12.48 -20.24 15.33
CA ASP A 78 -11.70 -20.30 16.57
C ASP A 78 -10.31 -19.71 16.30
N MET A 79 -9.88 -18.78 17.15
CA MET A 79 -8.63 -18.03 17.02
C MET A 79 -7.74 -18.37 18.22
N LYS A 80 -6.55 -18.91 17.94
CA LYS A 80 -5.55 -19.22 18.96
C LYS A 80 -4.23 -18.57 18.59
N VAL A 81 -3.52 -18.05 19.59
CA VAL A 81 -2.14 -17.59 19.44
C VAL A 81 -1.25 -18.71 19.95
N GLU A 82 -0.47 -19.33 19.07
CA GLU A 82 0.54 -20.30 19.44
C GLU A 82 1.90 -19.60 19.47
N GLU A 83 2.57 -19.70 20.61
CA GLU A 83 3.94 -19.23 20.79
C GLU A 83 4.87 -20.42 20.60
N ALA A 84 5.56 -20.47 19.46
CA ALA A 84 6.59 -21.47 19.20
C ALA A 84 7.95 -20.86 19.54
N ILE A 85 8.65 -21.46 20.51
CA ILE A 85 10.03 -21.09 20.82
C ILE A 85 10.92 -21.90 19.87
N LYS A 86 11.37 -21.26 18.79
CA LYS A 86 12.42 -21.81 17.92
C LYS A 86 13.63 -20.87 18.02
N ASP A 87 14.79 -21.44 18.33
CA ASP A 87 16.08 -20.72 18.32
C ASP A 87 16.15 -19.44 19.18
N GLY A 88 15.51 -19.43 20.36
CA GLY A 88 15.60 -18.33 21.33
C GLY A 88 14.84 -17.04 20.94
N VAL A 89 14.19 -17.02 19.78
CA VAL A 89 13.28 -15.95 19.37
C VAL A 89 11.86 -16.51 19.44
N GLY A 90 11.02 -15.95 20.31
CA GLY A 90 9.62 -16.35 20.40
C GLY A 90 8.87 -15.96 19.13
N GLU A 91 8.61 -16.91 18.23
CA GLU A 91 7.74 -16.69 17.09
C GLU A 91 6.29 -16.90 17.52
N LYS A 92 5.52 -15.81 17.58
CA LYS A 92 4.09 -15.88 17.82
C LYS A 92 3.39 -16.10 16.49
N SER A 93 2.53 -17.10 16.40
CA SER A 93 1.71 -17.36 15.22
C SER A 93 0.24 -17.36 15.59
N LEU A 94 -0.56 -16.64 14.80
CA LEU A 94 -2.01 -16.59 14.95
C LEU A 94 -2.63 -17.69 14.09
N ILE A 95 -3.33 -18.61 14.72
CA ILE A 95 -3.97 -19.75 14.07
C ILE A 95 -5.47 -19.53 13.99
N TYR A 96 -5.99 -19.53 12.77
CA TYR A 96 -7.41 -19.46 12.44
C TYR A 96 -7.91 -20.85 12.12
N THR A 97 -8.81 -21.36 12.94
CA THR A 97 -9.45 -22.67 12.76
C THR A 97 -10.89 -22.51 12.33
N CYS A 98 -11.23 -23.00 11.14
CA CYS A 98 -12.61 -23.03 10.68
C CYS A 98 -13.40 -24.13 11.38
N LEU A 99 -14.46 -23.79 12.12
CA LEU A 99 -15.29 -24.78 12.82
C LEU A 99 -16.11 -25.67 11.87
N LYS A 100 -16.34 -25.24 10.63
CA LYS A 100 -17.13 -26.02 9.66
C LYS A 100 -16.31 -27.08 8.90
N CYS A 101 -15.01 -26.86 8.70
CA CYS A 101 -14.18 -27.77 7.88
C CYS A 101 -12.82 -28.12 8.50
N ASN A 102 -12.57 -27.67 9.74
CA ASN A 102 -11.34 -27.90 10.51
C ASN A 102 -10.05 -27.56 9.75
N LYS A 103 -10.10 -26.57 8.84
CA LYS A 103 -8.89 -26.07 8.17
C LYS A 103 -8.27 -24.99 9.03
N HIS A 104 -6.96 -25.13 9.25
CA HIS A 104 -6.15 -24.14 9.96
C HIS A 104 -5.43 -23.23 8.96
N LYS A 105 -5.33 -21.95 9.31
CA LYS A 105 -4.43 -20.98 8.67
C LYS A 105 -3.55 -20.36 9.73
N GLN A 106 -2.25 -20.33 9.49
CA GLN A 106 -1.28 -19.73 10.38
C GLN A 106 -0.83 -18.40 9.79
N PHE A 107 -0.89 -17.35 10.60
CA PHE A 107 -0.36 -16.03 10.27
C PHE A 107 0.81 -15.76 11.20
N PRO A 108 2.05 -15.66 10.69
CA PRO A 108 3.19 -15.32 11.52
C PRO A 108 3.03 -13.89 12.03
N ILE A 109 2.96 -13.72 13.34
CA ILE A 109 3.10 -12.42 13.98
C ILE A 109 4.60 -12.27 14.22
N THR A 110 5.30 -11.66 13.28
CA THR A 110 6.66 -11.19 13.53
C THR A 110 6.56 -10.07 14.55
N THR A 111 6.68 -10.43 15.84
CA THR A 111 7.28 -9.51 16.79
C THR A 111 8.69 -9.35 16.31
N LYS A 112 8.98 -8.24 15.62
CA LYS A 112 10.33 -7.70 15.70
C LYS A 112 10.65 -7.66 17.19
N GLY A 113 11.55 -8.53 17.63
CA GLY A 113 12.18 -8.37 18.94
C GLY A 113 12.70 -6.93 19.03
N PRO A 114 12.84 -6.38 20.24
CA PRO A 114 13.30 -5.00 20.42
C PRO A 114 14.54 -4.76 19.56
N GLU A 115 14.37 -4.03 18.45
CA GLU A 115 15.48 -3.56 17.65
C GLU A 115 16.24 -2.58 18.55
N HIS A 116 17.47 -2.97 18.87
CA HIS A 116 18.49 -2.28 19.67
C HIS A 116 18.41 -2.42 21.19
N ALA A 117 19.11 -3.44 21.71
CA ALA A 117 20.05 -3.15 22.80
C ALA A 117 20.94 -1.98 22.36
N PRO A 118 21.05 -0.89 23.14
CA PRO A 118 21.97 0.19 22.79
C PRO A 118 23.38 -0.39 22.85
N LYS A 119 23.99 -0.61 21.69
CA LYS A 119 25.45 -0.71 21.62
C LYS A 119 25.96 0.56 22.30
N GLN A 120 26.78 0.40 23.34
CA GLN A 120 27.48 1.50 23.97
C GLN A 120 28.09 2.36 22.84
N PRO A 121 27.88 3.69 22.84
CA PRO A 121 28.45 4.52 21.80
C PRO A 121 29.97 4.38 21.89
N GLU A 122 30.57 3.69 20.92
CA GLU A 122 32.01 3.77 20.70
C GLU A 122 32.34 5.26 20.56
N ALA A 123 33.25 5.74 21.42
CA ALA A 123 33.61 7.13 21.50
C ALA A 123 33.95 7.64 20.09
N PHE A 124 33.18 8.63 19.63
CA PHE A 124 33.38 9.26 18.33
C PHE A 124 34.76 9.93 18.30
N VAL A 125 35.75 9.23 17.74
CA VAL A 125 37.05 9.83 17.43
C VAL A 125 36.91 10.56 16.10
N ALA A 126 36.65 11.86 16.18
CA ALA A 126 36.69 12.74 15.02
C ALA A 126 38.12 12.77 14.44
N LYS A 127 38.39 12.00 13.38
CA LYS A 127 39.52 12.26 12.50
C LYS A 127 39.18 13.49 11.67
N TRP A 128 39.50 14.66 12.21
CA TRP A 128 39.45 15.92 11.48
C TRP A 128 40.33 15.79 10.22
N PRO A 129 39.79 16.03 9.01
CA PRO A 129 40.64 16.08 7.83
C PRO A 129 41.63 17.23 7.99
N ALA A 130 42.92 16.90 7.88
CA ALA A 130 44.00 17.87 7.91
C ALA A 130 43.71 18.99 6.90
N LYS A 131 43.89 20.24 7.36
CA LYS A 131 43.72 21.48 6.60
C LYS A 131 44.23 21.32 5.17
N LYS A 132 43.30 21.22 4.21
CA LYS A 132 43.57 21.61 2.82
C LYS A 132 43.17 23.07 2.68
N GLU A 133 44.21 23.88 2.60
CA GLU A 133 44.35 25.19 1.97
C GLU A 133 43.05 25.95 1.62
N GLU A 134 42.92 27.08 2.30
CA GLU A 134 42.18 28.30 1.97
C GLU A 134 41.52 28.36 0.58
N SER A 135 40.27 27.90 0.48
CA SER A 135 39.36 28.46 -0.53
C SER A 135 38.73 29.73 0.06
N LYS A 136 39.13 30.88 -0.49
CA LYS A 136 38.62 32.22 -0.16
C LYS A 136 37.09 32.21 -0.10
N VAL A 137 36.53 32.21 1.10
CA VAL A 137 35.11 32.49 1.34
C VAL A 137 34.85 33.94 0.89
N LYS A 138 34.23 34.12 -0.28
CA LYS A 138 33.72 35.43 -0.70
C LYS A 138 32.69 35.87 0.34
N LYS A 139 33.01 36.89 1.13
CA LYS A 139 32.09 37.54 2.06
C LYS A 139 30.93 38.14 1.26
N ILE A 140 29.81 37.42 1.18
CA ILE A 140 28.57 37.90 0.57
C ILE A 140 28.12 39.13 1.34
N THR A 141 28.13 40.28 0.67
CA THR A 141 27.75 41.57 1.27
C THR A 141 26.25 41.59 1.58
N GLY A 142 25.83 42.37 2.59
CA GLY A 142 24.42 42.43 3.02
C GLY A 142 23.43 42.75 1.90
N LYS A 143 23.89 43.44 0.84
CA LYS A 143 23.13 43.77 -0.37
C LYS A 143 22.79 42.53 -1.21
N GLU A 144 23.68 41.55 -1.30
CA GLU A 144 23.41 40.27 -1.98
C GLU A 144 22.48 39.38 -1.17
N ARG A 145 22.59 39.40 0.16
CA ARG A 145 21.68 38.67 1.05
C ARG A 145 20.25 39.22 0.98
N ALA A 146 20.10 40.54 0.88
CA ALA A 146 18.79 41.18 0.68
C ALA A 146 18.19 40.88 -0.70
N LYS A 147 19.01 40.81 -1.77
CA LYS A 147 18.54 40.40 -3.09
C LYS A 147 18.04 38.95 -3.12
N LYS A 148 18.74 38.01 -2.47
CA LYS A 148 18.27 36.62 -2.36
C LYS A 148 16.93 36.51 -1.64
N ARG A 149 16.75 37.25 -0.54
CA ARG A 149 15.46 37.30 0.17
C ARG A 149 14.30 37.85 -0.67
N LYS A 150 14.56 38.75 -1.63
CA LYS A 150 13.54 39.26 -2.56
C LYS A 150 13.18 38.25 -3.66
N LEU A 151 14.09 37.33 -4.00
CA LEU A 151 13.86 36.27 -4.99
C LEU A 151 13.07 35.08 -4.41
N ASP A 152 13.02 34.95 -3.09
CA ASP A 152 12.24 33.93 -2.36
C ASP A 152 10.75 34.29 -2.17
N SER A 153 10.24 35.29 -2.90
CA SER A 153 8.81 35.57 -2.98
C SER A 153 8.10 34.53 -3.86
N LEU A 154 6.92 34.07 -3.45
CA LEU A 154 6.09 33.11 -4.21
C LEU A 154 5.85 33.54 -5.66
N SER A 155 5.70 34.84 -5.93
CA SER A 155 5.55 35.36 -7.29
C SER A 155 6.78 35.12 -8.17
N SER A 156 7.98 35.25 -7.62
CA SER A 156 9.26 34.99 -8.29
C SER A 156 9.52 33.49 -8.50
N MET A 157 9.14 32.65 -7.53
CA MET A 157 9.21 31.19 -7.69
C MET A 157 8.24 30.68 -8.76
N LEU A 158 7.04 31.27 -8.85
CA LEU A 158 6.06 30.89 -9.88
C LEU A 158 6.47 31.35 -11.28
N SER A 159 7.05 32.55 -11.43
CA SER A 159 7.58 32.98 -12.73
C SER A 159 8.77 32.11 -13.17
N ARG A 160 9.69 31.78 -12.25
CA ARG A 160 10.81 30.89 -12.57
C ARG A 160 10.36 29.47 -12.92
N LYS A 161 9.35 28.93 -12.23
CA LYS A 161 8.76 27.62 -12.57
C LYS A 161 8.06 27.64 -13.94
N ARG A 162 7.40 28.74 -14.31
CA ARG A 162 6.84 28.91 -15.67
C ARG A 162 7.92 28.98 -16.74
N GLU A 163 9.03 29.68 -16.51
CA GLU A 163 10.17 29.72 -17.42
C GLU A 163 10.88 28.35 -17.54
N GLU A 164 10.97 27.59 -16.44
CA GLU A 164 11.46 26.21 -16.43
C GLU A 164 10.51 25.26 -17.20
N GLU A 165 9.18 25.46 -17.13
CA GLU A 165 8.23 24.71 -17.95
C GLU A 165 8.26 25.09 -19.43
N VAL A 166 8.49 26.37 -19.76
CA VAL A 166 8.63 26.85 -21.14
C VAL A 166 9.95 26.35 -21.76
N SER A 167 11.04 26.30 -20.99
CA SER A 167 12.30 25.70 -21.46
C SER A 167 12.22 24.18 -21.58
N ARG A 168 11.49 23.49 -20.70
CA ARG A 168 11.16 22.06 -20.86
C ARG A 168 10.26 21.79 -22.06
N LYS A 169 9.32 22.69 -22.40
CA LYS A 169 8.51 22.60 -23.63
C LYS A 169 9.34 22.74 -24.92
N LYS A 170 10.50 23.40 -24.88
CA LYS A 170 11.46 23.43 -26.01
C LYS A 170 12.26 22.12 -26.17
N LEU A 171 12.26 21.25 -25.16
CA LEU A 171 12.93 19.93 -25.18
C LEU A 171 11.96 18.75 -25.39
N SER A 172 10.65 19.00 -25.41
CA SER A 172 9.65 18.00 -25.78
C SER A 172 9.27 18.18 -27.25
N LEU A 173 9.78 17.30 -28.12
CA LEU A 173 9.34 17.18 -29.51
C LEU A 173 7.81 17.10 -29.58
N SER A 174 7.18 18.09 -30.23
CA SER A 174 5.74 18.09 -30.53
C SER A 174 5.45 17.19 -31.73
N LEU A 175 4.37 16.41 -31.65
CA LEU A 175 3.90 15.50 -32.72
C LEU A 175 3.67 16.20 -34.07
N ASP A 176 3.43 17.52 -34.07
CA ASP A 176 3.25 18.31 -35.29
C ASP A 176 4.56 18.47 -36.10
N ASP A 177 5.74 18.41 -35.45
CA ASP A 177 7.04 18.42 -36.15
C ASP A 177 7.36 17.07 -36.82
N PHE A 178 6.67 15.99 -36.43
CA PHE A 178 6.83 14.67 -37.04
C PHE A 178 5.94 14.46 -38.27
N LEU A 179 4.94 15.34 -38.47
CA LEU A 179 3.95 15.25 -39.54
C LEU A 179 4.16 16.29 -40.66
N GLN A 180 5.13 17.19 -40.51
CA GLN A 180 5.59 18.05 -41.60
C GLN A 180 6.77 17.37 -42.30
N LYS A 181 6.55 17.00 -43.56
CA LYS A 181 7.55 16.41 -44.47
C LYS A 181 8.70 17.36 -44.76
#